data_AF-A0A5K0V536-F1
#
_entry.id   AF-A0A5K0V536-F1
#
_cell.length_a   1.000
_cell.length_b   1.000
_cell.length_c   1.000
_cell.angle_alpha   90.00
_cell.angle_beta   90.00
_cell.angle_gamma   90.00
#
_symmetry.space_group_name_H-M   'P 1'
#
loop_
_entity.id
_entity.type
_entity.pdbx_description
1 polymer ?
#
loop_
_entity_poly.entity_id
_entity_poly.type
_entity_poly.pdbx_seq_one_letter_code
_entity_poly.pdbx_strand_id
1 'polypeptide(L)'
;AALFDMEYARWLEDNHRLMCELRAAVHEHLPENELRLYVDNCLGHYDEMMNLKAMIVKSDVFHLLSGMWKSPAERCFMWMGGFRPSELLK
;
A
#
# COMPACT_ATOMS: atom_id res chain seq x y z
N ALA A 1 -12.77 4.99 -9.82
CA ALA A 1 -13.14 4.21 -8.63
C ALA A 1 -13.05 2.69 -8.84
N ALA A 2 -13.99 2.04 -9.55
CA ALA A 2 -14.15 0.57 -9.53
C ALA A 2 -12.90 -0.26 -9.89
N LEU A 3 -12.17 0.10 -10.96
CA LEU A 3 -10.93 -0.60 -11.32
C LEU A 3 -9.87 -0.49 -10.21
N PHE A 4 -9.71 0.69 -9.63
CA PHE A 4 -8.78 0.90 -8.52
C PHE A 4 -9.17 0.08 -7.29
N ASP A 5 -10.47 0.02 -6.95
CA ASP A 5 -10.94 -0.77 -5.81
C ASP A 5 -10.66 -2.27 -6.00
N MET A 6 -10.87 -2.78 -7.22
CA MET A 6 -10.56 -4.16 -7.58
C MET A 6 -9.06 -4.46 -7.48
N GLU A 7 -8.21 -3.63 -8.10
CA GLU A 7 -6.75 -3.82 -8.05
C GLU A 7 -6.19 -3.64 -6.64
N TYR A 8 -6.76 -2.72 -5.85
CA TYR A 8 -6.38 -2.53 -4.45
C TYR A 8 -6.76 -3.75 -3.59
N ALA A 9 -7.93 -4.34 -3.80
CA ALA A 9 -8.34 -5.55 -3.09
C ALA A 9 -7.38 -6.72 -3.39
N ARG A 10 -7.00 -6.89 -4.66
CA ARG A 10 -5.99 -7.87 -5.07
C ARG A 10 -4.64 -7.58 -4.42
N TRP A 11 -4.20 -6.32 -4.44
CA TRP A 11 -2.96 -5.90 -3.80
C TRP A 11 -2.93 -6.21 -2.30
N LEU A 12 -4.07 -6.08 -1.60
CA LEU A 12 -4.20 -6.43 -0.19
C LEU A 12 -4.00 -7.92 0.07
N GLU A 13 -4.56 -8.78 -0.79
CA GLU A 13 -4.38 -10.23 -0.69
C GLU A 13 -2.90 -10.62 -0.86
N ASP A 14 -2.24 -10.05 -1.88
CA ASP A 14 -0.81 -10.26 -2.10
C ASP A 14 0.05 -9.68 -0.97
N ASN A 15 -0.31 -8.51 -0.45
CA ASN A 15 0.37 -7.91 0.69
C ASN A 15 0.25 -8.80 1.94
N HIS A 16 -0.93 -9.36 2.20
CA HIS A 16 -1.12 -10.29 3.31
C HIS A 16 -0.21 -11.53 3.16
N ARG A 17 -0.15 -12.10 1.95
CA ARG A 17 0.73 -13.24 1.64
C ARG A 17 2.20 -12.91 1.89
N LEU A 18 2.70 -11.81 1.32
CA LEU A 18 4.10 -11.39 1.49
C LEU A 18 4.45 -11.12 2.97
N MET A 19 3.54 -10.50 3.72
CA MET A 19 3.74 -10.27 5.16
C MET A 19 3.78 -11.56 5.97
N CYS A 20 3.02 -12.58 5.58
CA CYS A 20 3.07 -13.90 6.19
C CYS A 20 4.40 -14.62 5.87
N GLU A 21 4.85 -14.56 4.62
CA GLU A 21 6.15 -15.11 4.19
C GLU A 21 7.32 -14.45 4.94
N LEU A 22 7.36 -13.12 5.01
CA LEU A 22 8.37 -12.38 5.76
C LEU A 22 8.35 -12.74 7.26
N ARG A 23 7.16 -12.86 7.85
CA ARG A 23 7.03 -13.25 9.27
C ARG A 23 7.56 -14.66 9.52
N ALA A 24 7.29 -15.60 8.62
CA ALA A 24 7.80 -16.97 8.71
C ALA A 24 9.33 -16.98 8.61
N ALA A 25 9.90 -16.27 7.63
CA ALA A 25 11.35 -16.13 7.46
C ALA A 25 12.04 -15.56 8.73
N VAL A 26 11.44 -14.54 9.35
CA VAL A 26 11.94 -14.01 10.63
C VAL A 26 11.82 -15.03 11.76
N HIS A 27 10.71 -15.76 11.84
CA HIS A 27 10.49 -16.76 12.90
C HIS A 27 11.46 -17.94 12.81
N GLU A 28 11.82 -18.35 11.59
CA GLU A 28 12.81 -19.40 11.31
C GLU A 28 14.26 -18.93 11.50
N HIS A 29 14.48 -17.65 11.84
CA HIS A 29 15.80 -17.07 12.02
C HIS A 29 16.68 -17.23 10.77
N LEU A 30 16.10 -17.05 9.59
CA LEU A 30 16.85 -17.10 8.33
C LEU A 30 18.01 -16.10 8.34
N PRO A 31 19.15 -16.45 7.71
CA PRO A 31 20.30 -15.58 7.66
C PRO A 31 19.97 -14.30 6.86
N GLU A 32 20.66 -13.20 7.17
CA GLU A 32 20.34 -11.86 6.67
C GLU A 32 20.28 -11.78 5.13
N ASN A 33 21.16 -12.52 4.46
CA ASN A 33 21.21 -12.59 2.99
C ASN A 33 19.92 -13.14 2.38
N GLU A 34 19.28 -14.12 3.04
CA GLU A 34 18.01 -14.69 2.60
C GLU A 34 16.85 -13.79 3.02
N LEU A 35 16.91 -13.22 4.22
CA LEU A 35 15.88 -12.29 4.71
C LEU A 35 15.73 -11.06 3.80
N ARG A 36 16.85 -10.58 3.23
CA ARG A 36 16.87 -9.44 2.30
C ARG A 36 15.94 -9.65 1.10
N LEU A 37 15.84 -10.86 0.56
CA LEU A 37 14.97 -11.17 -0.56
C LEU A 37 13.49 -10.90 -0.22
N TYR A 38 13.04 -11.31 0.98
CA TYR A 38 11.67 -11.08 1.42
C TYR A 38 11.39 -9.59 1.62
N VAL A 39 12.35 -8.86 2.19
CA VAL A 39 12.24 -7.40 2.37
C VAL A 39 12.15 -6.70 1.00
N ASP A 40 13.02 -7.05 0.06
CA ASP A 40 13.04 -6.47 -1.29
C ASP A 40 11.71 -6.75 -2.03
N ASN A 41 11.16 -7.96 -1.90
CA ASN A 41 9.85 -8.30 -2.46
C ASN A 41 8.73 -7.45 -1.84
N CYS A 42 8.73 -7.26 -0.52
CA CYS A 42 7.77 -6.39 0.15
C CYS A 42 7.90 -4.93 -0.33
N LEU A 43 9.13 -4.42 -0.46
CA LEU A 43 9.37 -3.06 -0.94
C LEU A 43 8.89 -2.87 -2.38
N GLY A 44 9.21 -3.81 -3.28
CA GLY A 44 8.70 -3.80 -4.65
C GLY A 44 7.17 -3.84 -4.72
N HIS A 45 6.52 -4.61 -3.83
CA HIS A 45 5.06 -4.63 -3.72
C HIS A 45 4.47 -3.26 -3.34
N TYR A 46 5.16 -2.49 -2.48
CA TYR A 46 4.74 -1.12 -2.16
C TYR A 46 4.89 -0.15 -3.33
N ASP A 47 5.85 -0.36 -4.24
CA ASP A 47 5.96 0.46 -5.45
C ASP A 47 4.73 0.26 -6.37
N GLU A 48 4.21 -0.96 -6.45
CA GLU A 48 2.95 -1.24 -7.17
C GLU A 48 1.78 -0.45 -6.59
N MET A 49 1.67 -0.38 -5.26
CA MET A 49 0.66 0.45 -4.58
C MET A 49 0.82 1.93 -4.94
N MET A 50 2.05 2.45 -4.96
CA MET A 50 2.30 3.85 -5.32
C MET A 50 1.90 4.13 -6.77
N ASN A 51 2.13 3.19 -7.68
CA ASN A 51 1.68 3.29 -9.07
C ASN A 51 0.14 3.28 -9.19
N LEU A 52 -0.55 2.38 -8.47
CA LEU A 52 -2.01 2.35 -8.40
C LEU A 52 -2.58 3.68 -7.91
N LYS A 53 -2.00 4.23 -6.83
CA LYS A 53 -2.36 5.56 -6.31
C LYS A 53 -2.12 6.66 -7.34
N ALA A 54 -0.96 6.67 -8.01
CA ALA A 54 -0.63 7.68 -9.00
C ALA A 54 -1.60 7.67 -10.21
N MET A 55 -2.10 6.50 -10.61
CA MET A 55 -3.11 6.39 -11.67
C MET A 55 -4.47 6.97 -11.25
N ILE A 56 -4.95 6.64 -10.05
CA ILE A 56 -6.25 7.16 -9.58
C ILE A 56 -6.18 8.65 -9.23
N VAL A 57 -5.05 9.18 -8.75
CA VAL A 57 -4.86 10.64 -8.54
C VAL A 57 -5.21 11.43 -9.81
N LYS A 58 -4.74 10.96 -10.97
CA LYS A 58 -4.89 11.66 -12.24
C LYS A 58 -6.32 11.65 -12.78
N SER A 59 -7.15 10.71 -12.34
CA SER A 59 -8.50 10.50 -12.87
C SER A 59 -9.61 10.84 -11.87
N ASP A 60 -9.39 10.56 -10.59
CA ASP A 60 -10.37 10.71 -9.52
C ASP A 60 -9.66 10.85 -8.15
N VAL A 61 -9.13 12.05 -7.90
CA VAL A 61 -8.44 12.37 -6.63
C VAL A 61 -9.36 12.24 -5.41
N PHE A 62 -10.67 12.48 -5.55
CA PHE A 62 -11.60 12.35 -4.44
C PHE A 62 -11.76 10.89 -4.01
N HIS A 63 -11.81 9.95 -4.94
CA HIS A 63 -11.84 8.52 -4.61
C HIS A 63 -10.58 8.08 -3.85
N LEU A 64 -9.41 8.64 -4.18
CA LEU A 64 -8.19 8.36 -3.41
C LEU A 64 -8.28 8.86 -1.95
N LEU A 65 -8.86 10.03 -1.74
CA LEU A 65 -8.89 10.69 -0.43
C LEU A 65 -10.02 10.20 0.49
N SER A 66 -11.21 10.06 -0.06
CA SER A 66 -12.45 9.75 0.68
C SER A 66 -13.11 8.43 0.27
N GLY A 67 -12.52 7.67 -0.66
CA GLY A 67 -13.05 6.39 -1.08
C GLY A 67 -13.03 5.34 0.04
N MET A 68 -13.82 4.29 -0.19
CA MET A 68 -14.05 3.20 0.77
C MET A 68 -12.92 2.17 0.82
N TRP A 69 -11.89 2.34 -0.01
CA TRP A 69 -10.73 1.45 -0.07
C TRP A 69 -9.84 1.50 1.18
N LYS A 70 -9.94 2.56 1.99
CA LYS A 70 -9.29 2.64 3.31
C LYS A 70 -10.30 2.47 4.44
N SER A 71 -9.85 1.85 5.52
CA SER A 71 -10.57 1.88 6.80
C SER A 71 -10.64 3.30 7.37
N PRO A 72 -11.61 3.59 8.26
CA PRO A 72 -11.67 4.88 8.94
C PRO A 72 -10.37 5.24 9.68
N ALA A 73 -9.71 4.26 10.29
CA ALA A 73 -8.45 4.46 11.00
C ALA A 73 -7.32 4.88 10.05
N GLU A 74 -7.12 4.17 8.94
CA GLU A 74 -6.11 4.50 7.94
C GLU A 74 -6.35 5.87 7.29
N ARG A 75 -7.63 6.25 7.10
CA ARG A 75 -7.95 7.60 6.65
C ARG A 75 -7.44 8.64 7.65
N CYS A 76 -7.70 8.49 8.95
CA CYS A 76 -7.20 9.42 9.97
C CYS A 76 -5.67 9.54 9.93
N PHE A 77 -4.94 8.43 9.71
CA PHE A 77 -3.47 8.46 9.64
C PHE A 77 -2.91 9.22 8.45
N MET A 78 -3.60 9.31 7.31
CA MET A 78 -3.14 10.20 6.23
C MET A 78 -3.04 11.65 6.71
N TRP A 79 -4.05 12.13 7.43
CA TRP A 79 -4.08 13.52 7.92
C TRP A 79 -3.08 13.75 9.05
N MET A 80 -2.85 12.75 9.90
CA MET A 80 -1.87 12.82 10.99
C MET A 80 -0.42 12.67 10.49
N GLY A 81 -0.20 11.97 9.38
CA GLY A 81 1.11 11.76 8.75
C GLY A 81 1.65 12.95 7.95
N GLY A 82 1.04 14.14 8.08
CA GLY A 82 1.49 15.36 7.42
C GLY A 82 1.05 15.52 5.95
N PHE A 83 0.27 14.58 5.39
CA PHE A 83 -0.26 14.71 4.04
C PHE A 83 -1.32 15.83 4.00
N ARG A 84 -1.09 16.86 3.16
CA ARG A 84 -1.98 18.01 2.98
C ARG A 84 -2.60 17.98 1.58
N PRO A 85 -3.85 17.48 1.43
CA PRO A 85 -4.52 17.42 0.12
C PRO A 85 -4.59 18.77 -0.61
N SER A 86 -4.61 19.89 0.14
CA SER A 86 -4.63 21.24 -0.41
C SER A 86 -3.35 21.63 -1.17
N GLU A 87 -2.24 20.93 -0.98
CA GLU A 87 -1.00 21.17 -1.74
C GLU A 87 -1.03 20.56 -3.14
N LEU A 88 -1.89 19.57 -3.38
CA LEU A 88 -2.05 18.92 -4.69
C LEU A 88 -2.97 19.70 -5.64
N LEU A 89 -3.70 20.68 -5.13
CA LEU A 89 -4.69 21.49 -5.87
C LEU A 89 -4.18 22.91 -6.20
N LYS A 90 -2.88 23.17 -6.01
CA LYS A 90 -2.23 24.45 -6.37
C LYS A 90 -1.67 24.43 -7.78
#